data_AF-A0A8C9Z008-F1
#
_entry.id   AF-A0A8C9Z008-F1
#
_cell.length_a   1.000
_cell.length_b   1.000
_cell.length_c   1.000
_cell.angle_alpha   90.00
_cell.angle_beta   90.00
_cell.angle_gamma   90.00
#
_symmetry.space_group_name_H-M   'P 1'
#
loop_
_entity.id
_entity.type
_entity.pdbx_description
1 polymer ?
#
loop_
_entity_poly.entity_id
_entity_poly.type
_entity_poly.pdbx_seq_one_letter_code
_entity_poly.pdbx_strand_id
1 'polypeptide(L)'
;MMWSVVLLLAAALPVESYTVVDLHERLAHGRQLKIYLPKSVDTLDFIPANEPGKTYTYWERGRLRMSKGRVSGTGTDRRWYIDKVTYEDQGTYIQKDYWNKEISTVKVAVTPRHNYVKRVAGESLDISLEGIDLADAVLSFSGEAANVTLVRDGARVSQDLPDYWDRVKTHSMNIEIKNVNTSDVGHYTLRDRRNRVVSITRMDLTDHHEYTAGNPLMALLLLLGIPAGICCCCRKKIFRKQAATAVTLQATPYTVHPPPSGPVGPCPPYSSPGTPGVVYYHGTDPNMGPTVHPPPQPTGPGQWSGPPPSPVSTPLQPCFHH
;
A
#
# COMPACT_ATOMS: atom_id res chain seq x y z
N MET A 1 -40.07 -36.61 -40.19
CA MET A 1 -39.42 -36.59 -38.85
C MET A 1 -37.95 -36.17 -38.96
N MET A 2 -37.65 -34.97 -39.46
CA MET A 2 -36.25 -34.52 -39.61
C MET A 2 -36.09 -32.99 -39.41
N TRP A 3 -37.01 -32.38 -38.67
CA TRP A 3 -37.04 -30.93 -38.42
C TRP A 3 -37.08 -30.58 -36.92
N SER A 4 -37.18 -31.58 -36.04
CA SER A 4 -37.22 -31.38 -34.59
C SER A 4 -35.83 -31.40 -33.93
N VAL A 5 -34.80 -31.85 -34.64
CA VAL A 5 -33.42 -31.92 -34.11
C VAL A 5 -32.65 -30.60 -34.31
N VAL A 6 -33.05 -29.78 -35.29
CA VAL A 6 -32.39 -28.48 -35.56
C VAL A 6 -32.78 -27.41 -34.53
N LEU A 7 -33.96 -27.53 -33.90
CA LEU A 7 -34.41 -26.59 -32.87
C LEU A 7 -33.80 -26.85 -31.48
N LEU A 8 -33.32 -28.07 -31.20
CA LEU A 8 -32.65 -28.40 -29.93
C LEU A 8 -31.15 -28.08 -29.94
N LEU A 9 -30.53 -27.92 -31.12
CA LEU A 9 -29.11 -27.54 -31.23
C LEU A 9 -28.88 -26.02 -31.10
N ALA A 10 -29.92 -25.19 -31.17
CA ALA A 10 -29.84 -23.74 -30.98
C ALA A 10 -29.87 -23.30 -29.51
N ALA A 11 -30.11 -24.23 -28.57
CA ALA A 11 -30.17 -23.94 -27.14
C ALA A 11 -28.85 -24.21 -26.39
N ALA A 12 -27.80 -24.66 -27.09
CA ALA A 12 -26.46 -24.81 -26.54
C ALA A 12 -25.59 -23.61 -26.92
N LEU A 13 -26.03 -22.40 -26.56
CA LEU A 13 -25.08 -21.29 -26.48
C LEU A 13 -24.10 -21.65 -25.35
N PRO A 14 -22.77 -21.63 -25.60
CA PRO A 14 -21.83 -21.76 -24.52
C PRO A 14 -22.12 -20.63 -23.54
N VAL A 15 -22.55 -20.96 -22.33
CA VAL A 15 -22.45 -20.05 -21.19
C VAL A 15 -20.95 -19.88 -20.98
N GLU A 16 -20.41 -18.91 -21.69
CA GLU A 16 -19.02 -18.51 -21.58
C GLU A 16 -18.89 -17.91 -20.18
N SER A 17 -18.55 -18.76 -19.20
CA SER A 17 -18.24 -18.34 -17.84
C SER A 17 -16.92 -17.61 -17.91
N TYR A 18 -16.97 -16.33 -18.24
CA TYR A 18 -15.82 -15.46 -18.06
C TYR A 18 -15.59 -15.39 -16.56
N THR A 19 -14.45 -15.91 -16.12
CA THR A 19 -13.97 -15.69 -14.76
C THR A 19 -13.79 -14.18 -14.61
N VAL A 20 -14.66 -13.55 -13.82
CA VAL A 20 -14.47 -12.15 -13.43
C VAL A 20 -13.15 -12.07 -12.70
N VAL A 21 -12.25 -11.22 -13.18
CA VAL A 21 -10.95 -11.01 -12.55
C VAL A 21 -11.17 -10.14 -11.32
N ASP A 22 -10.90 -10.67 -10.12
CA ASP A 22 -10.96 -9.94 -8.86
C ASP A 22 -9.54 -9.53 -8.43
N LEU A 23 -9.26 -8.23 -8.49
CA LEU A 23 -7.97 -7.64 -8.13
C LEU A 23 -8.09 -6.96 -6.76
N HIS A 24 -7.05 -7.08 -5.95
CA HIS A 24 -6.96 -6.41 -4.66
C HIS A 24 -5.78 -5.46 -4.65
N GLU A 25 -6.04 -4.19 -4.40
CA GLU A 25 -5.05 -3.12 -4.37
C GLU A 25 -5.05 -2.48 -2.98
N ARG A 26 -3.86 -2.31 -2.40
CA ARG A 26 -3.69 -1.64 -1.11
C ARG A 26 -2.75 -0.48 -1.28
N LEU A 27 -3.28 0.73 -1.10
CA LEU A 27 -2.56 1.98 -1.38
C LEU A 27 -2.48 2.84 -0.13
N ALA A 28 -1.32 3.42 0.13
CA ALA A 28 -1.22 4.45 1.15
C ALA A 28 -1.93 5.74 0.69
N HIS A 29 -2.42 6.51 1.65
CA HIS A 29 -2.99 7.84 1.41
C HIS A 29 -2.05 8.69 0.53
N GLY A 30 -2.63 9.48 -0.37
CA GLY A 30 -1.89 10.35 -1.27
C GLY A 30 -1.20 9.65 -2.44
N ARG A 31 -1.24 8.32 -2.54
CA ARG A 31 -0.76 7.58 -3.71
C ARG A 31 -1.75 7.67 -4.87
N GLN A 32 -1.26 7.46 -6.08
CA GLN A 32 -2.11 7.40 -7.26
C GLN A 32 -2.75 6.01 -7.38
N LEU A 33 -4.07 5.95 -7.57
CA LEU A 33 -4.76 4.75 -8.02
C LEU A 33 -4.83 4.77 -9.54
N LYS A 34 -4.64 3.61 -10.15
CA LYS A 34 -4.63 3.41 -11.59
C LYS A 34 -5.36 2.13 -11.94
N ILE A 35 -6.40 2.25 -12.74
CA ILE A 35 -7.21 1.13 -13.21
C ILE A 35 -7.12 1.08 -14.73
N TYR A 36 -6.72 -0.07 -15.27
CA TYR A 36 -6.68 -0.28 -16.71
C TYR A 36 -8.11 -0.43 -17.26
N LEU A 37 -8.41 0.24 -18.38
CA LEU A 37 -9.72 0.25 -19.03
C LEU A 37 -9.65 -0.36 -20.43
N PRO A 38 -9.74 -1.70 -20.56
CA PRO A 38 -9.70 -2.39 -21.84
C PRO A 38 -10.78 -1.88 -22.82
N LYS A 39 -10.59 -2.20 -24.11
CA LYS A 39 -11.51 -1.79 -25.19
C LYS A 39 -12.93 -2.32 -25.01
N SER A 40 -13.13 -3.42 -24.29
CA SER A 40 -14.45 -3.98 -23.99
C SER A 40 -15.20 -3.21 -22.90
N VAL A 41 -14.52 -2.42 -22.07
CA VAL A 41 -15.14 -1.74 -20.92
C VAL A 41 -15.92 -0.52 -21.39
N ASP A 42 -17.19 -0.45 -21.01
CA ASP A 42 -18.06 0.67 -21.29
C ASP A 42 -18.29 1.55 -20.07
N THR A 43 -18.33 0.97 -18.87
CA THR A 43 -18.46 1.73 -17.62
C THR A 43 -17.47 1.27 -16.54
N LEU A 44 -17.15 2.21 -15.64
CA LEU A 44 -16.45 1.98 -14.39
C LEU A 44 -17.35 2.47 -13.26
N ASP A 45 -17.94 1.51 -12.54
CA ASP A 45 -18.77 1.76 -11.37
C ASP A 45 -17.94 1.63 -10.09
N PHE A 46 -18.38 2.30 -9.03
CA PHE A 46 -17.75 2.30 -7.72
C PHE A 46 -18.77 2.10 -6.62
N ILE A 47 -18.47 1.17 -5.72
CA ILE A 47 -19.22 0.91 -4.49
C ILE A 47 -18.31 1.30 -3.31
N PRO A 48 -18.62 2.40 -2.60
CA PRO A 48 -17.81 2.82 -1.46
C PRO A 48 -17.86 1.80 -0.33
N ALA A 49 -16.73 1.62 0.37
CA ALA A 49 -16.65 0.70 1.50
C ALA A 49 -17.53 1.13 2.70
N ASN A 50 -17.75 2.43 2.88
CA ASN A 50 -18.60 2.97 3.95
C ASN A 50 -20.09 2.99 3.59
N GLU A 51 -20.45 2.84 2.31
CA GLU A 51 -21.82 2.89 1.81
C GLU A 51 -22.08 1.78 0.77
N PRO A 52 -22.01 0.50 1.17
CA PRO A 52 -22.05 -0.63 0.24
C PRO A 52 -23.37 -0.76 -0.53
N GLY A 53 -24.44 -0.09 -0.08
CA GLY A 53 -25.72 -0.04 -0.77
C GLY A 53 -25.80 0.99 -1.91
N LYS A 54 -24.75 1.79 -2.14
CA LYS A 54 -24.72 2.80 -3.20
C LYS A 54 -23.70 2.44 -4.27
N THR A 55 -24.07 2.69 -5.53
CA THR A 55 -23.19 2.53 -6.69
C THR A 55 -23.11 3.86 -7.43
N TYR A 56 -21.89 4.25 -7.79
CA TYR A 56 -21.60 5.48 -8.53
C TYR A 56 -20.88 5.14 -9.82
N THR A 57 -21.35 5.65 -10.96
CA THR A 57 -20.60 5.54 -12.21
C THR A 57 -19.56 6.65 -12.28
N TYR A 58 -18.28 6.27 -12.19
CA TYR A 58 -17.13 7.19 -12.25
C TYR A 58 -16.74 7.53 -13.67
N TRP A 59 -16.85 6.55 -14.56
CA TRP A 59 -16.54 6.73 -15.97
C TRP A 59 -17.50 5.93 -16.84
N GLU A 60 -17.87 6.50 -17.97
CA GLU A 60 -18.69 5.90 -19.00
C GLU A 60 -18.12 6.30 -20.36
N ARG A 61 -18.02 5.35 -21.28
CA ARG A 61 -17.47 5.58 -22.61
C ARG A 61 -18.33 6.59 -23.37
N GLY A 62 -17.67 7.54 -24.03
CA GLY A 62 -18.36 8.55 -24.85
C GLY A 62 -18.99 9.69 -24.05
N ARG A 63 -19.05 9.58 -22.72
CA ARG A 63 -19.51 10.68 -21.86
C ARG A 63 -18.42 11.73 -21.68
N LEU A 64 -18.77 12.99 -21.95
CA LEU A 64 -17.85 14.13 -21.87
C LEU A 64 -17.40 14.48 -20.44
N ARG A 65 -18.28 14.31 -19.45
CA ARG A 65 -18.00 14.61 -18.05
C ARG A 65 -17.98 13.35 -17.20
N MET A 66 -16.88 13.19 -16.48
CA MET A 66 -16.70 12.18 -15.45
C MET A 66 -17.13 12.75 -14.09
N SER A 67 -17.60 11.89 -13.19
CA SER A 67 -17.94 12.28 -11.82
C SER A 67 -16.70 12.28 -10.92
N LYS A 68 -15.70 11.43 -11.22
CA LYS A 68 -14.43 11.36 -10.48
C LYS A 68 -13.28 10.80 -11.30
N GLY A 69 -12.07 11.26 -10.97
CA GLY A 69 -10.83 10.82 -11.59
C GLY A 69 -10.63 11.40 -12.99
N ARG A 70 -9.64 10.85 -13.70
CA ARG A 70 -9.33 11.22 -15.09
C ARG A 70 -8.95 10.00 -15.91
N VAL A 71 -9.21 10.05 -17.21
CA VAL A 71 -8.77 9.02 -18.14
C VAL A 71 -7.63 9.56 -19.01
N SER A 72 -6.63 8.72 -19.25
CA SER A 72 -5.54 8.98 -20.19
C SER A 72 -5.24 7.74 -21.00
N GLY A 73 -4.62 7.92 -22.16
CA GLY A 73 -4.35 6.85 -23.12
C GLY A 73 -5.55 6.50 -23.99
N THR A 74 -5.31 5.66 -24.99
CA THR A 74 -6.32 5.23 -25.97
C THR A 74 -6.24 3.72 -26.20
N GLY A 75 -7.29 3.14 -26.77
CA GLY A 75 -7.31 1.73 -27.14
C GLY A 75 -7.00 0.78 -25.96
N THR A 76 -5.91 0.03 -26.08
CA THR A 76 -5.45 -0.95 -25.09
C THR A 76 -4.42 -0.40 -24.09
N ASP A 77 -4.20 0.92 -24.04
CA ASP A 77 -3.41 1.55 -22.97
C ASP A 77 -4.23 2.58 -22.18
N ARG A 78 -5.54 2.63 -22.43
CA ARG A 78 -6.44 3.54 -21.73
C ARG A 78 -6.53 3.14 -20.26
N ARG A 79 -6.38 4.14 -19.40
CA ARG A 79 -6.32 3.97 -17.94
C ARG A 79 -7.09 5.10 -17.28
N TRP A 80 -7.77 4.76 -16.21
CA TRP A 80 -8.43 5.69 -15.30
C TRP A 80 -7.57 5.88 -14.05
N TYR A 81 -7.52 7.11 -13.53
CA TYR A 81 -6.66 7.49 -12.42
C TYR A 81 -7.37 8.36 -11.39
N ILE A 82 -7.02 8.16 -10.12
CA ILE A 82 -7.15 9.14 -9.04
C ILE A 82 -5.73 9.52 -8.63
N ASP A 83 -5.39 10.82 -8.67
CA ASP A 83 -4.02 11.28 -8.44
C ASP A 83 -3.57 11.11 -6.98
N LYS A 84 -4.48 11.29 -6.02
CA LYS A 84 -4.24 11.09 -4.59
C LYS A 84 -5.43 10.39 -3.96
N VAL A 85 -5.27 9.13 -3.60
CA VAL A 85 -6.32 8.37 -2.92
C VAL A 85 -6.47 8.80 -1.47
N THR A 86 -7.70 8.77 -1.01
CA THR A 86 -8.13 9.01 0.35
C THR A 86 -9.02 7.86 0.84
N TYR A 87 -9.38 7.85 2.11
CA TYR A 87 -10.34 6.85 2.60
C TYR A 87 -11.71 6.91 1.91
N GLU A 88 -12.10 8.02 1.28
CA GLU A 88 -13.35 8.10 0.50
C GLU A 88 -13.24 7.39 -0.87
N ASP A 89 -12.04 6.95 -1.26
CA ASP A 89 -11.76 6.15 -2.46
C ASP A 89 -11.66 4.64 -2.12
N GLN A 90 -11.83 4.27 -0.86
CA GLN A 90 -11.87 2.88 -0.45
C GLN A 90 -13.18 2.24 -0.89
N GLY A 91 -13.10 1.09 -1.55
CA GLY A 91 -14.28 0.39 -2.04
C GLY A 91 -14.00 -0.58 -3.17
N THR A 92 -15.05 -0.91 -3.90
CA THR A 92 -15.02 -1.87 -4.99
C THR A 92 -15.28 -1.15 -6.31
N TYR A 93 -14.35 -1.26 -7.24
CA TYR A 93 -14.45 -0.70 -8.59
C TYR A 93 -14.81 -1.80 -9.57
N ILE A 94 -15.89 -1.63 -10.32
CA ILE A 94 -16.46 -2.67 -11.18
C ILE A 94 -16.41 -2.16 -12.62
N GLN A 95 -15.73 -2.90 -13.49
CA GLN A 95 -15.70 -2.64 -14.92
C GLN A 95 -16.78 -3.46 -15.61
N LYS A 96 -17.62 -2.81 -16.42
CA LYS A 96 -18.68 -3.50 -17.16
C LYS A 96 -18.56 -3.23 -18.65
N ASP A 97 -19.04 -4.17 -19.45
CA ASP A 97 -19.16 -4.01 -20.90
C ASP A 97 -20.44 -3.26 -21.31
N TYR A 98 -20.62 -3.11 -22.62
CA TYR A 98 -21.80 -2.46 -23.21
C TYR A 98 -23.14 -3.15 -22.86
N TRP A 99 -23.11 -4.46 -22.57
CA TRP A 99 -24.28 -5.23 -22.16
C TRP A 99 -24.47 -5.23 -20.64
N ASN A 100 -23.77 -4.35 -19.92
CA ASN A 100 -23.77 -4.26 -18.46
C ASN A 100 -23.27 -5.55 -17.78
N LYS A 101 -22.50 -6.38 -18.49
CA LYS A 101 -21.86 -7.56 -17.94
C LYS A 101 -20.56 -7.16 -17.26
N GLU A 102 -20.33 -7.67 -16.06
CA GLU A 102 -19.09 -7.46 -15.32
C GLU A 102 -17.90 -8.13 -16.01
N ILE A 103 -16.85 -7.35 -16.25
CA ILE A 103 -15.58 -7.79 -16.85
C ILE A 103 -14.56 -8.09 -15.75
N SER A 104 -14.43 -7.16 -14.80
CA SER A 104 -13.44 -7.26 -13.73
C SER A 104 -13.82 -6.36 -12.56
N THR A 105 -13.37 -6.75 -11.38
CA THR A 105 -13.52 -5.98 -10.15
C THR A 105 -12.16 -5.69 -9.54
N VAL A 106 -12.00 -4.49 -8.98
CA VAL A 106 -10.82 -4.04 -8.23
C VAL A 106 -11.26 -3.56 -6.86
N LYS A 107 -10.90 -4.30 -5.81
CA LYS A 107 -11.11 -3.92 -4.42
C LYS A 107 -9.92 -3.10 -3.93
N VAL A 108 -10.18 -1.87 -3.53
CA VAL A 108 -9.15 -0.93 -3.06
C VAL A 108 -9.29 -0.75 -1.56
N ALA A 109 -8.18 -0.96 -0.85
CA ALA A 109 -8.00 -0.62 0.56
C ALA A 109 -7.03 0.55 0.69
N VAL A 110 -7.35 1.53 1.54
CA VAL A 110 -6.48 2.69 1.77
C VAL A 110 -5.86 2.60 3.17
N THR A 111 -4.56 2.87 3.27
CA THR A 111 -3.82 2.84 4.54
C THR A 111 -3.19 4.19 4.88
N PRO A 112 -2.87 4.46 6.15
CA PRO A 112 -2.05 5.61 6.51
C PRO A 112 -0.71 5.61 5.78
N ARG A 113 -0.24 6.79 5.38
CA ARG A 113 1.10 6.94 4.81
C ARG A 113 2.14 7.14 5.91
N HIS A 114 3.25 6.43 5.81
CA HIS A 114 4.38 6.59 6.72
C HIS A 114 5.52 7.26 5.97
N ASN A 115 6.01 8.37 6.52
CA ASN A 115 7.10 9.14 5.96
C ASN A 115 8.24 9.19 6.99
N TYR A 116 9.47 9.06 6.54
CA TYR A 116 10.68 9.23 7.34
C TYR A 116 11.49 10.35 6.70
N VAL A 117 11.69 11.44 7.42
CA VAL A 117 12.30 12.66 6.89
C VAL A 117 13.47 13.06 7.78
N LYS A 118 14.66 13.16 7.19
CA LYS A 118 15.81 13.77 7.84
C LYS A 118 15.83 15.26 7.51
N ARG A 119 16.09 16.12 8.50
CA ARG A 119 16.24 17.57 8.30
C ARG A 119 17.50 18.10 8.96
N VAL A 120 18.08 19.13 8.35
CA VAL A 120 19.14 19.91 9.01
C VAL A 120 18.46 20.95 9.91
N ALA A 121 19.06 21.22 11.07
CA ALA A 121 18.54 22.25 11.96
C ALA A 121 18.46 23.61 11.25
N GLY A 122 17.36 24.33 11.46
CA GLY A 122 17.05 25.58 10.77
C GLY A 122 16.28 25.43 9.47
N GLU A 123 16.10 24.21 8.94
CA GLU A 123 15.28 23.99 7.74
C GLU A 123 13.77 24.02 8.02
N SER A 124 12.96 24.04 6.96
CA SER A 124 11.52 23.77 7.06
C SER A 124 11.20 22.29 6.92
N LEU A 125 10.23 21.82 7.69
CA LEU A 125 9.58 20.52 7.52
C LEU A 125 8.20 20.70 6.91
N ASP A 126 7.98 20.11 5.73
CA ASP A 126 6.68 20.05 5.08
C ASP A 126 5.95 18.74 5.38
N ILE A 127 4.79 18.84 6.03
CA ILE A 127 3.86 17.72 6.21
C ILE A 127 2.83 17.79 5.09
N SER A 128 2.92 16.88 4.12
CA SER A 128 1.93 16.82 3.03
C SER A 128 0.55 16.46 3.57
N LEU A 129 -0.50 17.07 3.00
CA LEU A 129 -1.89 16.73 3.31
C LEU A 129 -2.35 15.40 2.68
N GLU A 130 -1.52 14.75 1.86
CA GLU A 130 -1.80 13.41 1.30
C GLU A 130 -3.18 13.25 0.64
N GLY A 131 -3.72 14.33 0.07
CA GLY A 131 -4.98 14.33 -0.67
C GLY A 131 -6.22 14.73 0.13
N ILE A 132 -6.11 14.99 1.43
CA ILE A 132 -7.19 15.66 2.18
C ILE A 132 -7.12 17.18 2.00
N ASP A 133 -8.25 17.85 2.19
CA ASP A 133 -8.32 19.30 2.23
C ASP A 133 -7.76 19.85 3.55
N LEU A 134 -7.16 21.04 3.50
CA LEU A 134 -6.61 21.69 4.69
C LEU A 134 -7.67 21.86 5.79
N ALA A 135 -8.91 22.20 5.41
CA ALA A 135 -10.01 22.40 6.35
C ALA A 135 -10.37 21.15 7.15
N ASP A 136 -10.04 19.96 6.63
CA ASP A 136 -10.29 18.68 7.30
C ASP A 136 -9.07 18.19 8.10
N ALA A 137 -7.97 18.95 8.12
CA ALA A 137 -6.70 18.51 8.67
C ALA A 137 -6.54 18.84 10.16
N VAL A 138 -6.14 17.83 10.93
CA VAL A 138 -5.65 17.97 12.30
C VAL A 138 -4.21 17.44 12.36
N LEU A 139 -3.26 18.29 12.75
CA LEU A 139 -1.86 17.92 12.90
C LEU A 139 -1.46 17.94 14.37
N SER A 140 -0.98 16.81 14.86
CA SER A 140 -0.40 16.69 16.21
C SER A 140 1.07 16.31 16.13
N PHE A 141 1.87 16.84 17.04
CA PHE A 141 3.27 16.50 17.24
C PHE A 141 3.45 15.75 18.56
N SER A 142 4.24 14.68 18.53
CA SER A 142 4.67 13.92 19.70
C SER A 142 6.19 13.71 19.62
N GLY A 143 6.92 14.39 20.50
CA GLY A 143 8.35 14.22 20.71
C GLY A 143 8.65 13.78 22.14
N GLU A 144 9.92 13.80 22.52
CA GLU A 144 10.36 13.44 23.87
C GLU A 144 9.80 14.41 24.93
N ALA A 145 9.80 15.71 24.63
CA ALA A 145 9.44 16.76 25.58
C ALA A 145 8.00 17.30 25.41
N ALA A 146 7.30 16.97 24.33
CA ALA A 146 6.02 17.59 24.00
C ALA A 146 5.04 16.64 23.30
N ASN A 147 3.76 16.79 23.62
CA ASN A 147 2.65 16.19 22.90
C ASN A 147 1.57 17.27 22.72
N VAL A 148 1.53 17.87 21.52
CA VAL A 148 0.76 19.07 21.25
C VAL A 148 0.01 18.98 19.93
N THR A 149 -1.11 19.71 19.82
CA THR A 149 -1.78 19.91 18.54
C THR A 149 -1.28 21.21 17.94
N LEU A 150 -0.83 21.17 16.69
CA LEU A 150 -0.29 22.33 15.96
C LEU A 150 -1.36 22.98 15.08
N VAL A 151 -2.17 22.14 14.42
CA VAL A 151 -3.24 22.56 13.51
C VAL A 151 -4.51 21.78 13.84
N ARG A 152 -5.66 22.47 13.85
CA ARG A 152 -6.98 21.88 14.00
C ARG A 152 -7.93 22.49 12.98
N ASP A 153 -8.64 21.65 12.23
CA ASP A 153 -9.58 22.06 11.18
C ASP A 153 -8.96 23.06 10.20
N GLY A 154 -7.68 22.84 9.86
CA GLY A 154 -6.88 23.72 9.00
C GLY A 154 -6.38 25.02 9.64
N ALA A 155 -6.86 25.38 10.83
CA ALA A 155 -6.44 26.56 11.56
C ALA A 155 -5.23 26.27 12.48
N ARG A 156 -4.31 27.23 12.56
CA ARG A 156 -3.15 27.16 13.45
C ARG A 156 -3.59 27.40 14.88
N VAL A 157 -3.47 26.37 15.72
CA VAL A 157 -3.72 26.44 17.17
C VAL A 157 -2.41 26.52 17.96
N SER A 158 -1.27 26.46 17.27
CA SER A 158 0.07 26.56 17.87
C SER A 158 0.47 27.97 18.33
N GLN A 159 -0.40 28.96 18.19
CA GLN A 159 -0.09 30.38 18.47
C GLN A 159 0.22 30.62 19.96
N ASP A 160 -0.37 29.82 20.84
CA ASP A 160 -0.14 29.88 22.29
C ASP A 160 1.04 29.01 22.75
N LEU A 161 1.70 28.29 21.83
CA LEU A 161 2.84 27.43 22.13
C LEU A 161 4.14 28.20 21.89
N PRO A 162 4.96 28.47 22.93
CA PRO A 162 6.18 29.29 22.80
C PRO A 162 7.17 28.79 21.74
N ASP A 163 7.22 27.49 21.50
CA ASP A 163 8.15 26.90 20.51
C ASP A 163 7.61 26.90 19.07
N TYR A 164 6.32 27.21 18.87
CA TYR A 164 5.60 27.05 17.59
C TYR A 164 4.77 28.25 17.14
N TRP A 165 4.68 29.32 17.93
CA TRP A 165 3.75 30.43 17.73
C TRP A 165 3.83 31.08 16.34
N ASP A 166 5.03 31.28 15.80
CA ASP A 166 5.26 31.87 14.47
C ASP A 166 5.75 30.87 13.41
N ARG A 167 6.20 29.69 13.83
CA ARG A 167 6.88 28.69 12.98
C ARG A 167 5.92 27.81 12.17
N VAL A 168 4.71 27.58 12.65
CA VAL A 168 3.70 26.79 11.91
C VAL A 168 3.02 27.66 10.87
N LYS A 169 3.03 27.21 9.61
CA LYS A 169 2.29 27.81 8.49
C LYS A 169 1.43 26.74 7.81
N THR A 170 0.26 27.13 7.35
CA THR A 170 -0.70 26.25 6.68
C THR A 170 -0.83 26.69 5.23
N HIS A 171 -0.69 25.74 4.32
CA HIS A 171 -0.85 25.96 2.88
C HIS A 171 -1.92 25.00 2.34
N SER A 172 -2.36 25.23 1.11
CA SER A 172 -3.42 24.41 0.49
C SER A 172 -3.05 22.93 0.31
N MET A 173 -1.75 22.59 0.29
CA MET A 173 -1.28 21.22 0.03
C MET A 173 -0.40 20.62 1.12
N ASN A 174 0.06 21.44 2.08
CA ASN A 174 0.93 21.01 3.16
C ASN A 174 0.79 21.91 4.40
N ILE A 175 1.33 21.43 5.52
CA ILE A 175 1.55 22.20 6.73
C ILE A 175 3.06 22.29 6.93
N GLU A 176 3.60 23.49 7.03
CA GLU A 176 5.02 23.78 7.15
C GLU A 176 5.37 24.11 8.60
N ILE A 177 6.44 23.49 9.11
CA ILE A 177 7.08 23.84 10.39
C ILE A 177 8.45 24.46 10.03
N LYS A 178 8.59 25.77 10.20
CA LYS A 178 9.82 26.50 9.89
C LYS A 178 10.90 26.28 10.93
N ASN A 179 12.17 26.45 10.56
CA ASN A 179 13.33 26.49 11.46
C ASN A 179 13.36 25.31 12.46
N VAL A 180 13.23 24.08 11.96
CA VAL A 180 13.20 22.88 12.80
C VAL A 180 14.47 22.73 13.64
N ASN A 181 14.33 22.25 14.86
CA ASN A 181 15.45 22.07 15.79
C ASN A 181 15.30 20.76 16.59
N THR A 182 16.14 20.57 17.61
CA THR A 182 16.20 19.33 18.39
C THR A 182 14.90 18.99 19.11
N SER A 183 14.10 19.99 19.52
CA SER A 183 12.80 19.75 20.17
C SER A 183 11.71 19.27 19.19
N ASP A 184 11.95 19.40 17.88
CA ASP A 184 11.04 18.98 16.82
C ASP A 184 11.26 17.54 16.34
N VAL A 185 12.25 16.84 16.90
CA VAL A 185 12.49 15.43 16.62
C VAL A 185 11.36 14.61 17.21
N GLY A 186 10.71 13.80 16.38
CA GLY A 186 9.56 13.00 16.80
C GLY A 186 8.58 12.68 15.68
N HIS A 187 7.32 12.51 16.06
CA HIS A 187 6.25 12.06 15.18
C HIS A 187 5.20 13.14 14.97
N TYR A 188 4.98 13.48 13.70
CA TYR A 188 3.89 14.32 13.24
C TYR A 188 2.76 13.43 12.70
N THR A 189 1.63 13.42 13.40
CA THR A 189 0.46 12.63 13.01
C THR A 189 -0.58 13.53 12.39
N LEU A 190 -0.84 13.35 11.10
CA LEU A 190 -1.93 14.02 10.39
C LEU A 190 -3.18 13.15 10.45
N ARG A 191 -4.30 13.74 10.85
CA ARG A 191 -5.62 13.11 10.88
C ARG A 191 -6.62 13.91 10.04
N ASP A 192 -7.64 13.21 9.54
CA ASP A 192 -8.78 13.84 8.90
C ASP A 192 -9.85 14.28 9.93
N ARG A 193 -10.91 14.94 9.45
CA ARG A 193 -12.07 15.36 10.26
C ARG A 193 -12.79 14.23 11.00
N ARG A 194 -12.62 12.97 10.56
CA ARG A 194 -13.18 11.78 11.20
C ARG A 194 -12.18 11.16 12.19
N ASN A 195 -11.12 11.87 12.53
CA ASN A 195 -10.04 11.45 13.42
C ASN A 195 -9.30 10.18 12.94
N ARG A 196 -9.36 9.86 11.63
CA ARG A 196 -8.62 8.75 11.02
C ARG A 196 -7.21 9.22 10.69
N VAL A 197 -6.22 8.38 10.93
CA VAL A 197 -4.82 8.70 10.64
C VAL A 197 -4.61 8.71 9.12
N VAL A 198 -4.22 9.86 8.59
CA VAL A 198 -3.91 10.07 7.16
C VAL A 198 -2.43 9.78 6.92
N SER A 199 -1.55 10.35 7.74
CA SER A 199 -0.12 10.09 7.67
C SER A 199 0.58 10.24 9.00
N ILE A 200 1.71 9.56 9.12
CA ILE A 200 2.66 9.68 10.22
C ILE A 200 4.01 10.02 9.61
N THR A 201 4.52 11.20 9.91
CA THR A 201 5.86 11.64 9.52
C THR A 201 6.76 11.58 10.73
N ARG A 202 7.76 10.70 10.69
CA ARG A 202 8.87 10.71 11.64
C ARG A 202 9.93 11.67 11.13
N MET A 203 10.26 12.67 11.94
CA MET A 203 11.34 13.61 11.66
C MET A 203 12.52 13.30 12.58
N ASP A 204 13.70 13.15 11.97
CA ASP A 204 14.98 13.07 12.67
C ASP A 204 15.90 14.19 12.16
N LEU A 205 16.85 14.64 12.99
CA LEU A 205 17.87 15.61 12.57
C LEU A 205 19.09 14.92 11.95
N THR A 206 19.74 15.61 11.02
CA THR A 206 21.01 15.23 10.41
C THR A 206 21.90 16.47 10.26
N ASP A 207 23.22 16.30 10.35
CA ASP A 207 24.16 17.43 10.22
C ASP A 207 24.22 17.98 8.79
N HIS A 208 23.98 17.11 7.82
CA HIS A 208 23.93 17.44 6.41
C HIS A 208 22.98 16.49 5.69
N HIS A 209 22.45 16.92 4.55
CA HIS A 209 21.81 16.00 3.62
C HIS A 209 22.88 15.08 3.05
N GLU A 210 22.68 13.77 3.23
CA GLU A 210 23.36 12.77 2.41
C GLU A 210 22.86 12.97 0.98
N TYR A 211 23.49 13.88 0.23
CA TYR A 211 23.36 13.85 -1.21
C TYR A 211 23.86 12.47 -1.62
N THR A 212 22.97 11.64 -2.17
CA THR A 212 23.37 10.56 -3.05
C THR A 212 23.99 11.24 -4.27
N ALA A 213 25.21 11.76 -4.08
CA ALA A 213 26.01 12.33 -5.12
C ALA A 213 26.17 11.22 -6.14
N GLY A 214 25.69 11.48 -7.36
CA GLY A 214 25.98 10.63 -8.49
C GLY A 214 27.45 10.25 -8.43
N ASN A 215 27.69 8.94 -8.51
CA ASN A 215 28.98 8.27 -8.32
C ASN A 215 30.15 9.24 -8.56
N PRO A 216 30.98 9.61 -7.56
CA PRO A 216 31.99 10.67 -7.70
C PRO A 216 32.96 10.40 -8.86
N LEU A 217 33.09 9.14 -9.24
CA LEU A 217 33.78 8.67 -10.45
C LEU A 217 33.16 9.21 -11.75
N MET A 218 31.83 9.30 -11.87
CA MET A 218 31.14 9.90 -13.02
C MET A 218 31.32 11.41 -13.10
N ALA A 219 31.31 12.11 -11.96
CA ALA A 219 31.62 13.53 -11.90
C ALA A 219 33.08 13.79 -12.31
N LEU A 220 34.01 12.94 -11.86
CA LEU A 220 35.41 12.97 -12.26
C LEU A 220 35.61 12.65 -13.75
N LEU A 221 34.91 11.64 -14.29
CA LEU A 221 34.98 11.29 -15.72
C LEU A 221 34.48 12.43 -16.63
N LEU A 222 33.43 13.14 -16.21
CA LEU A 222 32.96 14.35 -16.89
C LEU A 222 33.97 15.50 -16.80
N LEU A 223 34.61 15.69 -15.65
CA LEU A 223 35.67 16.70 -15.44
C LEU A 223 36.94 16.41 -16.23
N LEU A 224 37.33 15.13 -16.36
CA LEU A 224 38.49 14.70 -17.15
C LEU A 224 38.24 14.75 -18.66
N GLY A 225 37.04 15.17 -19.10
CA GLY A 225 36.70 15.30 -20.52
C GLY A 225 36.76 13.97 -21.27
N ILE A 226 36.76 12.83 -20.57
CA ILE A 226 36.78 11.51 -21.20
C ILE A 226 35.39 11.31 -21.80
N PRO A 227 35.26 11.24 -23.13
CA PRO A 227 33.95 11.07 -23.74
C PRO A 227 33.37 9.74 -23.24
N ALA A 228 32.28 9.79 -22.46
CA ALA A 228 31.43 8.64 -22.15
C ALA A 228 30.61 8.23 -23.40
N GLY A 229 31.28 8.17 -24.55
CA GLY A 229 30.68 8.36 -25.86
C GLY A 229 31.40 7.63 -26.98
N ILE A 230 31.94 6.43 -26.72
CA ILE A 230 32.26 5.45 -27.77
C ILE A 230 31.84 4.04 -27.30
N CYS A 231 30.56 3.83 -26.99
CA CYS A 231 29.96 2.48 -27.01
C CYS A 231 28.41 2.47 -26.99
N CYS A 232 27.73 3.38 -27.69
CA CYS A 232 26.25 3.37 -27.76
C CYS A 232 25.67 3.47 -29.18
N CYS A 233 26.46 3.21 -30.24
CA CYS A 233 25.98 3.25 -31.63
C CYS A 233 25.57 1.88 -32.20
N CYS A 234 25.56 0.78 -31.43
CA CYS A 234 25.35 -0.57 -32.00
C CYS A 234 24.04 -1.27 -31.59
N ARG A 235 23.01 -0.58 -31.09
CA ARG A 235 21.74 -1.25 -30.69
C ARG A 235 20.50 -0.86 -31.48
N LYS A 236 20.61 -0.68 -32.79
CA LYS A 236 19.46 -0.78 -33.69
C LYS A 236 19.88 -1.35 -35.03
N LYS A 237 19.26 -2.48 -35.38
CA LYS A 237 19.48 -3.36 -36.54
C LYS A 237 20.56 -4.41 -36.31
N ILE A 238 20.14 -5.56 -35.80
CA ILE A 238 20.33 -6.92 -36.35
C ILE A 238 19.64 -7.83 -35.34
N PHE A 239 18.45 -8.31 -35.67
CA PHE A 239 17.97 -9.66 -35.36
C PHE A 239 16.55 -9.77 -35.92
N ARG A 240 16.47 -9.99 -37.23
CA ARG A 240 15.35 -10.70 -37.84
C ARG A 240 15.91 -11.93 -38.56
N LYS A 241 15.51 -13.07 -37.99
CA LYS A 241 15.36 -14.43 -38.55
C LYS A 241 16.63 -15.20 -38.93
N GLN A 242 16.85 -16.32 -38.22
CA GLN A 242 16.47 -17.63 -38.73
C GLN A 242 16.33 -18.65 -37.60
N ALA A 243 15.37 -19.56 -37.78
CA ALA A 243 15.17 -20.76 -36.99
C ALA A 243 15.93 -21.93 -37.65
N ALA A 244 16.56 -22.79 -36.86
CA ALA A 244 16.52 -24.25 -37.02
C ALA A 244 17.30 -24.95 -35.88
N THR A 245 16.60 -25.91 -35.30
CA THR A 245 16.88 -26.94 -34.30
C THR A 245 18.16 -27.76 -34.54
N ALA A 246 18.88 -28.14 -33.47
CA ALA A 246 19.26 -29.53 -33.17
C ALA A 246 20.04 -29.66 -31.84
N VAL A 247 19.73 -30.75 -31.14
CA VAL A 247 20.21 -31.21 -29.84
C VAL A 247 21.60 -31.84 -29.93
N THR A 248 22.46 -31.61 -28.93
CA THR A 248 23.41 -32.65 -28.46
C THR A 248 23.85 -32.42 -27.02
N LEU A 249 23.60 -33.43 -26.18
CA LEU A 249 24.14 -33.64 -24.83
C LEU A 249 25.60 -34.10 -24.91
N GLN A 250 26.45 -33.64 -23.97
CA GLN A 250 27.62 -34.33 -23.37
C GLN A 250 28.34 -33.29 -22.47
N ALA A 251 28.35 -33.35 -21.13
CA ALA A 251 28.93 -34.33 -20.18
C ALA A 251 30.45 -34.13 -19.92
N THR A 252 30.76 -33.83 -18.63
CA THR A 252 32.00 -34.07 -17.84
C THR A 252 33.19 -33.08 -17.97
N PRO A 253 34.12 -32.99 -16.97
CA PRO A 253 34.20 -33.69 -15.68
C PRO A 253 34.39 -32.78 -14.43
N TYR A 254 34.06 -33.37 -13.28
CA TYR A 254 34.37 -32.88 -11.93
C TYR A 254 35.88 -32.86 -11.67
N THR A 255 36.36 -31.86 -10.92
CA THR A 255 37.58 -31.98 -10.11
C THR A 255 37.37 -31.26 -8.78
N VAL A 256 37.69 -31.98 -7.71
CA VAL A 256 37.43 -31.72 -6.30
C VAL A 256 38.65 -31.03 -5.66
N HIS A 257 38.41 -30.22 -4.61
CA HIS A 257 39.21 -29.98 -3.38
C HIS A 257 39.23 -28.49 -2.96
N PRO A 258 39.46 -28.15 -1.67
CA PRO A 258 38.71 -28.46 -0.44
C PRO A 258 38.30 -27.17 0.34
N PRO A 259 37.48 -27.23 1.41
CA PRO A 259 36.82 -26.06 2.00
C PRO A 259 37.65 -25.35 3.09
N PRO A 260 37.46 -24.03 3.31
CA PRO A 260 37.93 -23.38 4.51
C PRO A 260 36.98 -23.65 5.70
N SER A 261 37.61 -24.11 6.78
CA SER A 261 37.09 -24.44 8.09
C SER A 261 36.44 -23.26 8.83
N GLY A 262 35.21 -23.45 9.29
CA GLY A 262 34.52 -22.62 10.29
C GLY A 262 33.31 -23.39 10.84
N PRO A 263 32.94 -23.23 12.14
CA PRO A 263 31.98 -24.11 12.79
C PRO A 263 30.57 -23.96 12.19
N VAL A 264 30.02 -25.09 11.73
CA VAL A 264 28.67 -25.24 11.21
C VAL A 264 27.70 -25.30 12.38
N GLY A 265 26.98 -24.20 12.63
CA GLY A 265 25.79 -24.20 13.50
C GLY A 265 24.60 -24.86 12.79
N PRO A 266 23.70 -25.56 13.51
CA PRO A 266 22.55 -26.21 12.90
C PRO A 266 21.56 -25.19 12.32
N CYS A 267 20.98 -25.51 11.16
CA CYS A 267 19.95 -24.73 10.50
C CYS A 267 18.70 -24.60 11.39
N PRO A 268 18.03 -23.44 11.46
CA PRO A 268 16.79 -23.31 12.22
C PRO A 268 15.64 -24.09 11.54
N PRO A 269 14.80 -24.82 12.30
CA PRO A 269 13.65 -25.52 11.75
C PRO A 269 12.53 -24.56 11.33
N TYR A 270 11.80 -24.95 10.29
CA TYR A 270 10.65 -24.25 9.71
C TYR A 270 9.49 -24.20 10.72
N SER A 271 9.05 -23.00 11.11
CA SER A 271 7.95 -22.81 12.07
C SER A 271 6.59 -22.87 11.37
N SER A 272 5.82 -23.92 11.64
CA SER A 272 4.39 -24.02 11.32
C SER A 272 3.54 -23.21 12.33
N PRO A 273 2.33 -22.74 11.97
CA PRO A 273 1.55 -21.86 12.85
C PRO A 273 0.94 -22.63 14.04
N GLY A 274 1.24 -22.18 15.25
CA GLY A 274 0.49 -22.51 16.46
C GLY A 274 1.23 -23.32 17.51
N THR A 275 2.19 -22.73 18.22
CA THR A 275 2.48 -23.02 19.65
C THR A 275 3.47 -22.00 20.23
N PRO A 276 3.41 -21.68 21.55
CA PRO A 276 4.05 -20.49 22.12
C PRO A 276 5.43 -20.74 22.74
N GLY A 277 6.38 -19.86 22.41
CA GLY A 277 7.45 -19.38 23.31
C GLY A 277 8.81 -20.07 23.24
N VAL A 278 9.87 -19.29 22.94
CA VAL A 278 11.16 -19.30 23.67
C VAL A 278 11.80 -17.89 23.56
N VAL A 279 12.09 -17.30 24.72
CA VAL A 279 12.73 -15.98 24.91
C VAL A 279 14.24 -16.20 25.08
N TYR A 280 15.09 -15.46 24.35
CA TYR A 280 16.54 -15.45 24.55
C TYR A 280 16.95 -14.26 25.44
N TYR A 281 17.66 -14.56 26.54
CA TYR A 281 18.27 -13.60 27.44
C TYR A 281 19.74 -13.34 27.08
N HIS A 282 20.17 -12.08 27.18
CA HIS A 282 21.55 -11.71 27.46
C HIS A 282 21.53 -10.81 28.70
N GLY A 283 22.22 -11.22 29.77
CA GLY A 283 22.22 -10.52 31.05
C GLY A 283 23.54 -9.82 31.36
N THR A 284 23.46 -8.74 32.12
CA THR A 284 24.51 -8.24 33.04
C THR A 284 23.84 -7.48 34.21
N ASP A 285 23.33 -8.19 35.23
CA ASP A 285 23.36 -7.78 36.65
C ASP A 285 22.77 -8.91 37.53
N PRO A 286 23.42 -9.42 38.60
CA PRO A 286 22.97 -10.63 39.30
C PRO A 286 22.16 -10.39 40.59
N ASN A 287 21.44 -9.27 40.76
CA ASN A 287 20.74 -9.02 42.04
C ASN A 287 19.33 -8.39 42.00
N MET A 288 18.55 -8.60 40.93
CA MET A 288 17.12 -8.27 40.91
C MET A 288 16.35 -9.42 40.25
N GLY A 289 15.58 -10.17 41.04
CA GLY A 289 14.63 -11.16 40.51
C GLY A 289 13.49 -10.48 39.74
N PRO A 290 12.83 -11.17 38.79
CA PRO A 290 11.77 -10.57 38.00
C PRO A 290 10.53 -10.31 38.87
N THR A 291 10.21 -9.04 39.10
CA THR A 291 8.91 -8.62 39.61
C THR A 291 7.86 -8.85 38.53
N VAL A 292 7.06 -9.92 38.68
CA VAL A 292 5.90 -10.17 37.82
C VAL A 292 4.75 -9.29 38.32
N HIS A 293 4.37 -8.28 37.53
CA HIS A 293 3.12 -7.57 37.76
C HIS A 293 1.95 -8.45 37.26
N PRO A 294 0.95 -8.77 38.10
CA PRO A 294 -0.27 -9.39 37.61
C PRO A 294 -1.03 -8.38 36.71
N PRO A 295 -1.80 -8.85 35.71
CA PRO A 295 -2.62 -7.97 34.89
C PRO A 295 -3.63 -7.20 35.76
N PRO A 296 -3.95 -5.93 35.45
CA PRO A 296 -4.89 -5.16 36.24
C PRO A 296 -6.26 -5.83 36.24
N GLN A 297 -6.80 -6.07 37.45
CA GLN A 297 -8.17 -6.56 37.62
C GLN A 297 -9.17 -5.52 37.09
N PRO A 298 -10.26 -5.94 36.42
CA PRO A 298 -11.33 -5.02 36.04
C PRO A 298 -12.05 -4.53 37.30
N THR A 299 -12.00 -3.23 37.55
CA THR A 299 -12.83 -2.55 38.55
C THR A 299 -14.28 -2.43 38.07
N GLY A 300 -15.19 -3.17 38.70
CA GLY A 300 -16.60 -2.75 38.91
C GLY A 300 -17.62 -3.05 37.79
N PRO A 301 -18.92 -3.08 38.13
CA PRO A 301 -19.84 -4.12 37.66
C PRO A 301 -20.66 -3.71 36.42
N GLY A 302 -20.73 -4.61 35.44
CA GLY A 302 -21.59 -4.49 34.27
C GLY A 302 -21.80 -5.85 33.64
N GLN A 303 -22.89 -6.52 34.02
CA GLN A 303 -23.31 -7.81 33.49
C GLN A 303 -23.86 -7.59 32.07
N TRP A 304 -23.14 -8.04 31.04
CA TRP A 304 -23.62 -7.96 29.66
C TRP A 304 -24.56 -9.16 29.38
N SER A 305 -25.87 -8.91 29.37
CA SER A 305 -26.93 -9.78 28.85
C SER A 305 -26.98 -9.85 27.31
N GLY A 306 -26.04 -10.55 26.68
CA GLY A 306 -26.12 -10.93 25.26
C GLY A 306 -26.88 -12.25 25.05
N PRO A 307 -27.48 -12.50 23.86
CA PRO A 307 -28.28 -13.70 23.62
C PRO A 307 -27.40 -14.98 23.58
N PRO A 308 -27.91 -16.14 24.02
CA PRO A 308 -27.14 -17.38 24.08
C PRO A 308 -26.80 -17.92 22.67
N PRO A 309 -25.62 -18.55 22.49
CA PRO A 309 -25.25 -19.17 21.21
C PRO A 309 -26.13 -20.38 20.89
N SER A 310 -26.59 -20.46 19.64
CA SER A 310 -27.39 -21.57 19.11
C SER A 310 -26.55 -22.86 18.99
N PRO A 311 -27.07 -24.04 19.36
CA PRO A 311 -26.33 -25.29 19.28
C PRO A 311 -26.19 -25.79 17.83
N VAL A 312 -24.97 -26.21 17.51
CA VAL A 312 -24.55 -26.88 16.27
C VAL A 312 -25.29 -28.21 16.14
N SER A 313 -26.00 -28.41 15.03
CA SER A 313 -26.61 -29.69 14.65
C SER A 313 -25.60 -30.57 13.90
N THR A 314 -25.23 -31.70 14.51
CA THR A 314 -24.53 -32.82 13.88
C THR A 314 -25.50 -33.61 12.98
N PRO A 315 -25.05 -34.15 11.82
CA PRO A 315 -25.89 -34.98 10.98
C PRO A 315 -26.06 -36.39 11.59
N LEU A 316 -27.32 -36.82 11.69
CA LEU A 316 -27.73 -38.17 12.11
C LEU A 316 -27.28 -39.23 11.10
N GLN A 317 -26.55 -40.22 11.58
CA GLN A 317 -26.27 -41.49 10.92
C GLN A 317 -27.44 -42.47 11.20
N PRO A 318 -28.03 -43.15 10.20
CA PRO A 318 -28.99 -44.22 10.47
C PRO A 318 -28.28 -45.57 10.65
N CYS A 319 -28.49 -46.20 11.81
CA CYS A 319 -28.14 -47.60 12.07
C CYS A 319 -29.22 -48.52 11.51
N PHE A 320 -28.80 -49.50 10.70
CA PHE A 320 -29.58 -50.69 10.37
C PHE A 320 -29.60 -51.66 11.57
N HIS A 321 -30.73 -52.31 11.85
CA HIS A 321 -30.80 -53.76 12.13
C HIS A 321 -32.24 -54.29 12.29
N HIS A 322 -32.44 -55.47 11.67
CA HIS A 322 -33.49 -56.49 11.77
C HIS A 322 -34.89 -56.24 11.19
#